data_AF-A0A3D5I8X2-F1
#
_entry.id   AF-A0A3D5I8X2-F1
#
_cell.length_a   1.000
_cell.length_b   1.000
_cell.length_c   1.000
_cell.angle_alpha   90.00
_cell.angle_beta   90.00
_cell.angle_gamma   90.00
#
_symmetry.space_group_name_H-M   'P 1'
#
loop_
_entity.id
_entity.type
_entity.pdbx_description
1 polymer ?
#
loop_
_entity_poly.entity_id
_entity_poly.type
_entity_poly.pdbx_seq_one_letter_code
_entity_poly.pdbx_strand_id
1 'polypeptide(L)'
;MPRVYFEGWYDGVFAKAEDWYKGGLIYVNLKHYRPGAALSRPTKECSFLVRTDAPERFEHYPHSIVAILLRYGSEGNLVPVEIKLPEIDLCQRR
;
A
#
# COMPACT_ATOMS: atom_id res chain seq x y z
N MET A 1 -13.51 -5.16 13.21
CA MET A 1 -12.54 -4.23 12.61
C MET A 1 -12.26 -4.73 11.20
N PRO A 2 -12.37 -3.88 10.16
CA PRO A 2 -11.97 -4.28 8.82
C PRO A 2 -10.47 -4.59 8.87
N ARG A 3 -10.10 -5.82 8.50
CA ARG A 3 -8.70 -6.21 8.35
C ARG A 3 -8.24 -5.63 7.04
N VAL A 4 -7.27 -4.73 7.08
CA VAL A 4 -6.69 -4.18 5.85
C VAL A 4 -5.54 -5.08 5.44
N TYR A 5 -5.79 -5.94 4.47
CA TYR A 5 -4.77 -6.80 3.90
C TYR A 5 -4.82 -6.72 2.38
N PHE A 6 -3.70 -6.37 1.77
CA PHE A 6 -3.49 -6.68 0.37
C PHE A 6 -2.05 -7.12 0.16
N GLU A 7 -1.87 -8.07 -0.74
CA GLU A 7 -0.57 -8.59 -1.13
C GLU A 7 -0.63 -8.91 -2.63
N GLY A 8 0.32 -8.39 -3.41
CA GLY A 8 0.30 -8.61 -4.85
C GLY A 8 1.34 -7.82 -5.62
N TRP A 9 1.34 -8.03 -6.94
CA TRP A 9 2.20 -7.33 -7.89
C TRP A 9 1.48 -6.13 -8.51
N TYR A 10 2.12 -4.97 -8.43
CA TYR A 10 1.61 -3.70 -8.92
C TYR A 10 2.77 -2.95 -9.58
N ASP A 11 2.72 -2.79 -10.91
CA ASP A 11 3.73 -2.04 -11.68
C ASP A 11 5.19 -2.48 -11.44
N GLY A 12 5.44 -3.79 -11.34
CA GLY A 12 6.77 -4.35 -11.08
C GLY A 12 7.23 -4.26 -9.62
N VAL A 13 6.33 -3.85 -8.72
CA VAL A 13 6.56 -3.77 -7.28
C VAL A 13 5.66 -4.79 -6.59
N PHE A 14 6.25 -5.61 -5.74
CA PHE A 14 5.47 -6.43 -4.83
C PHE A 14 5.09 -5.57 -3.63
N ALA A 15 3.79 -5.39 -3.43
CA ALA A 15 3.28 -4.63 -2.32
C ALA A 15 2.63 -5.55 -1.32
N LYS A 16 2.87 -5.29 -0.03
CA LYS A 16 2.20 -5.96 1.07
C LYS A 16 1.78 -4.94 2.11
N ALA A 17 0.49 -4.86 2.37
CA ALA A 17 -0.06 -4.17 3.52
C ALA A 17 -0.40 -5.22 4.59
N GLU A 18 0.18 -5.07 5.78
CA GLU A 18 -0.07 -5.98 6.91
C GLU A 18 -0.76 -5.21 8.04
N ASP A 19 -1.79 -5.86 8.58
CA ASP A 19 -2.83 -5.40 9.52
C ASP A 19 -2.32 -4.95 10.90
N TRP A 20 -1.33 -4.06 10.95
CA TRP A 20 -0.99 -3.31 12.17
C TRP A 20 -1.87 -2.08 12.28
N TYR A 21 -3.19 -2.27 12.35
CA TYR A 21 -4.12 -1.18 12.65
C TYR A 21 -4.00 -0.76 14.12
N LYS A 22 -3.19 0.27 14.40
CA LYS A 22 -3.09 0.87 15.74
C LYS A 22 -3.38 2.37 15.64
N GLY A 23 -4.56 2.78 16.09
CA GLY A 23 -4.95 4.19 16.14
C GLY A 23 -5.13 4.87 14.78
N GLY A 24 -5.64 4.16 13.76
CA GLY A 24 -5.90 4.73 12.44
C GLY A 24 -4.70 4.74 11.47
N LEU A 25 -3.63 3.99 11.79
CA LEU A 25 -2.45 3.84 10.96
C LEU A 25 -2.39 2.44 10.35
N ILE A 26 -1.98 2.35 9.10
CA ILE A 26 -1.81 1.11 8.32
C ILE A 26 -0.33 0.99 7.95
N TYR A 27 0.30 -0.16 8.23
CA TYR A 27 1.66 -0.42 7.80
C TYR A 27 1.67 -0.99 6.38
N VAL A 28 2.41 -0.35 5.48
CA VAL A 28 2.60 -0.83 4.10
C VAL A 28 4.08 -1.00 3.81
N ASN A 29 4.44 -2.17 3.29
CA ASN A 29 5.78 -2.48 2.82
C ASN A 29 5.75 -2.71 1.31
N LEU A 30 6.59 -1.98 0.59
CA LEU A 30 6.75 -2.10 -0.86
C LEU A 30 8.14 -2.64 -1.18
N LYS A 31 8.19 -3.76 -1.90
CA LYS A 31 9.39 -4.44 -2.37
C LYS A 31 9.48 -4.30 -3.88
N HIS A 32 10.40 -3.46 -4.35
CA HIS A 32 10.68 -3.31 -5.76
C HIS A 32 11.57 -4.45 -6.24
N TYR A 33 11.17 -5.08 -7.34
CA TYR A 33 12.01 -6.04 -8.04
C TYR A 33 12.40 -5.47 -9.39
N ARG A 34 13.68 -5.58 -9.76
CA ARG A 34 14.10 -5.30 -11.12
C ARG A 34 13.57 -6.41 -12.05
N PRO A 35 13.19 -6.08 -13.29
CA PRO A 35 12.93 -7.08 -14.32
C PRO A 35 14.12 -8.05 -14.43
N GLY A 36 13.84 -9.36 -14.34
CA GLY A 36 14.87 -10.42 -14.39
C GLY A 36 15.61 -10.70 -13.08
N ALA A 37 15.30 -10.01 -11.98
CA ALA A 37 15.88 -10.32 -10.67
C ALA A 37 15.21 -11.54 -10.02
N ALA A 38 16.00 -12.34 -9.30
CA ALA A 38 15.46 -13.39 -8.46
C ALA A 38 14.61 -12.78 -7.33
N LEU A 39 13.42 -13.35 -7.08
CA LEU A 39 12.48 -12.89 -6.04
C LEU A 39 13.01 -13.06 -4.60
N SER A 40 14.23 -13.57 -4.44
CA SER A 40 14.88 -13.77 -3.14
C SER A 40 15.40 -12.47 -2.52
N ARG A 41 15.62 -11.40 -3.30
CA ARG A 41 16.03 -10.09 -2.78
C ARG A 41 15.39 -8.93 -3.56
N PRO A 42 14.63 -8.03 -2.91
CA PRO A 42 14.18 -6.81 -3.54
C PRO A 42 15.39 -5.91 -3.85
N THR A 43 15.27 -5.12 -4.91
CA THR A 43 16.23 -4.07 -5.27
C THR A 43 16.09 -2.84 -4.38
N LYS A 44 14.87 -2.59 -3.90
CA LYS A 44 14.54 -1.50 -2.99
C LYS A 44 13.38 -1.93 -2.13
N GLU A 45 13.48 -1.68 -0.82
CA GLU A 45 12.39 -1.90 0.12
C GLU A 45 12.02 -0.58 0.79
N CYS A 46 10.74 -0.24 0.74
CA CYS A 46 10.19 0.99 1.33
C CYS A 46 9.10 0.61 2.35
N SER A 47 9.11 1.27 3.50
CA SER A 47 8.11 1.05 4.54
C SER A 47 7.36 2.34 4.85
N PHE A 48 6.05 2.25 5.01
CA PHE A 48 5.17 3.39 5.20
C PHE A 48 4.23 3.17 6.38
N LEU A 49 3.97 4.26 7.12
CA LEU A 49 2.85 4.37 8.05
C LEU A 49 1.79 5.24 7.40
N VAL A 50 0.71 4.61 6.94
CA VAL A 50 -0.33 5.26 6.15
C VAL A 50 -1.51 5.63 7.04
N ARG A 51 -1.86 6.91 7.07
CA ARG A 51 -3.11 7.41 7.66
C ARG A 51 -4.13 7.65 6.55
N THR A 52 -5.35 7.19 6.77
CA THR A 52 -6.51 7.42 5.90
C THR A 52 -7.75 7.60 6.74
N ASP A 53 -8.69 8.42 6.26
CA ASP A 53 -10.01 8.62 6.85
C ASP A 53 -10.99 7.47 6.56
N ALA A 54 -10.69 6.65 5.55
CA ALA A 54 -11.51 5.53 5.11
C ALA A 54 -10.69 4.22 5.00
N PRO A 55 -10.23 3.63 6.12
CA PRO A 55 -9.42 2.40 6.11
C PRO A 55 -10.13 1.20 5.49
N GLU A 56 -11.46 1.14 5.57
CA GLU A 56 -12.28 0.09 4.95
C GLU A 56 -12.20 0.07 3.42
N ARG A 57 -11.84 1.19 2.78
CA ARG A 57 -11.71 1.27 1.32
C ARG A 57 -10.34 0.82 0.82
N PHE A 58 -9.38 0.62 1.73
CA PHE A 58 -7.98 0.43 1.38
C PHE A 58 -7.76 -0.82 0.50
N GLU A 59 -8.50 -1.90 0.77
CA GLU A 59 -8.47 -3.13 -0.03
C GLU A 59 -9.02 -2.96 -1.45
N HIS A 60 -9.84 -1.93 -1.71
CA HIS A 60 -10.42 -1.66 -3.02
C HIS A 60 -9.51 -0.81 -3.92
N TYR A 61 -8.46 -0.20 -3.36
CA TYR A 61 -7.57 0.72 -4.07
C TYR A 61 -6.08 0.33 -4.06
N PRO A 62 -5.69 -0.96 -4.12
CA PRO A 62 -4.30 -1.35 -3.95
C PRO A 62 -3.38 -0.73 -5.02
N HIS A 63 -3.82 -0.66 -6.28
CA HIS A 63 -3.06 -0.01 -7.37
C HIS A 63 -2.81 1.48 -7.07
N SER A 64 -3.87 2.22 -6.73
CA SER A 64 -3.78 3.66 -6.44
C SER A 64 -2.89 3.92 -5.23
N ILE A 65 -3.03 3.11 -4.18
CA ILE A 65 -2.23 3.21 -2.95
C ILE A 65 -0.75 2.99 -3.27
N VAL A 66 -0.41 1.91 -3.98
CA VAL A 66 0.98 1.64 -4.37
C VAL A 66 1.52 2.79 -5.21
N ALA A 67 0.80 3.24 -6.24
CA ALA A 67 1.25 4.34 -7.10
C ALA A 67 1.50 5.65 -6.33
N ILE A 68 0.68 5.96 -5.31
CA ILE A 68 0.89 7.11 -4.42
C ILE A 68 2.14 6.91 -3.57
N LEU A 69 2.25 5.77 -2.88
CA LEU A 69 3.37 5.47 -1.97
C LEU A 69 4.72 5.44 -2.69
N LEU A 70 4.74 5.00 -3.95
CA LEU A 70 5.94 5.04 -4.79
C LEU A 70 6.53 6.45 -4.99
N ARG A 71 5.69 7.49 -4.91
CA ARG A 71 6.15 8.89 -4.98
C ARG A 71 6.88 9.33 -3.71
N TYR A 72 6.57 8.70 -2.58
CA TYR A 72 7.15 9.00 -1.27
C TYR A 72 8.28 8.06 -0.88
N GLY A 73 8.46 6.95 -1.59
CA GLY A 73 9.37 5.88 -1.20
C GLY A 73 10.83 6.29 -1.18
N SER A 74 11.40 6.43 0.01
CA SER A 74 12.84 6.42 0.26
C SER A 74 13.26 5.09 0.89
N GLU A 75 14.38 4.54 0.45
CA GLU A 75 14.90 3.27 0.98
C GLU A 75 15.29 3.41 2.45
N GLY A 76 15.03 2.37 3.25
CA GLY A 76 15.55 2.23 4.61
C GLY A 76 14.86 3.04 5.72
N ASN A 77 13.89 3.90 5.39
CA ASN A 77 13.16 4.70 6.38
C ASN A 77 11.66 4.35 6.43
N LEU A 78 11.08 4.41 7.62
CA LEU A 78 9.63 4.36 7.82
C LEU A 78 9.04 5.74 7.55
N VAL A 79 8.30 5.89 6.45
CA VAL A 79 7.77 7.18 6.01
C VAL A 79 6.30 7.32 6.44
N PRO A 80 5.92 8.34 7.24
CA PRO A 80 4.53 8.63 7.50
C PRO A 80 3.89 9.26 6.26
N VAL A 81 2.74 8.74 5.82
CA VAL A 81 2.02 9.23 4.65
C VAL A 81 0.54 9.38 5.00
N GLU A 82 -0.05 10.50 4.61
CA GLU A 82 -1.51 10.68 4.67
C GLU A 82 -2.07 10.57 3.26
N ILE A 83 -3.07 9.70 3.09
CA ILE A 83 -3.76 9.51 1.81
C ILE A 83 -5.25 9.74 2.00
N LYS A 84 -5.89 10.29 0.96
CA LYS A 84 -7.35 10.35 0.84
C LYS A 84 -7.79 9.39 -0.24
N LEU A 85 -8.62 8.42 0.13
CA LEU A 85 -9.17 7.47 -0.83
C LEU A 85 -10.47 8.04 -1.42
N PRO A 86 -10.71 7.89 -2.73
CA PRO A 86 -11.93 8.41 -3.34
C PRO A 86 -13.17 7.74 -2.74
N GLU A 87 -14.25 8.51 -2.64
CA GLU A 87 -15.58 7.97 -2.34
C GLU A 87 -16.04 7.13 -3.54
N ILE A 88 -16.25 5.83 -3.32
CA ILE A 88 -16.97 4.99 -4.28
C ILE A 88 -18.41 4.92 -3.82
N ASP A 89 -19.32 5.38 -4.67
CA ASP A 89 -20.73 5.05 -4.55
C ASP A 89 -20.94 3.63 -5.13
N LEU A 90 -20.76 2.59 -4.30
CA LEU A 90 -20.94 1.19 -4.72
C LEU A 90 -22.39 0.88 -5.14
N CYS A 91 -23.31 1.83 -4.95
CA CYS A 91 -24.72 1.76 -5.36
C CYS A 91 -24.99 1.98 -6.87
N GLN A 92 -23.97 2.21 -7.71
CA GLN A 92 -24.18 2.37 -9.17
C GLN A 92 -24.01 1.09 -10.01
N ARG A 93 -24.12 -0.10 -9.42
CA ARG A 93 -24.41 -1.31 -10.20
C ARG A 93 -25.92 -1.50 -10.28
N ARG A 94 -26.53 -0.86 -11.29
CA ARG A 94 -27.86 -1.24 -11.80
C ARG A 94 -27.76 -2.54 -12.58
#